data_AF-A0A1Z8VY63-F1
#
_entry.id   AF-A0A1Z8VY63-F1
#
_cell.length_a   1.000
_cell.length_b   1.000
_cell.length_c   1.000
_cell.angle_alpha   90.00
_cell.angle_beta   90.00
_cell.angle_gamma   90.00
#
_symmetry.space_group_name_H-M   'P 1'
#
loop_
_entity.id
_entity.type
_entity.pdbx_description
1 polymer ?
#
loop_
_entity_poly.entity_id
_entity_poly.type
_entity_poly.pdbx_seq_one_letter_code
_entity_poly.pdbx_strand_id
1 'polypeptide(L)' 'MTKIAIDNVEYDREDFSNELSDEIHMLEFTERRIAELQRDIACYQTAKNGYSIRVRELLIRDHGHSTNDVDGELN' A
#
# COMPACT_ATOMS: atom_id res chain seq x y z
N MET A 1 31.42 -16.15 2.88
CA MET A 1 30.81 -15.11 3.74
C MET A 1 29.63 -14.45 3.03
N THR A 2 28.47 -15.07 3.12
CA THR A 2 27.20 -14.46 2.72
C THR A 2 26.56 -13.96 4.01
N LYS A 3 26.66 -12.68 4.30
CA LYS A 3 26.07 -12.10 5.53
C LYS A 3 24.56 -11.93 5.35
N ILE A 4 23.78 -12.35 6.33
CA ILE A 4 22.33 -12.12 6.38
C ILE A 4 22.06 -11.14 7.52
N ALA A 5 21.36 -10.06 7.22
CA ALA A 5 20.98 -9.06 8.22
C ALA A 5 19.52 -9.28 8.64
N ILE A 6 19.29 -9.60 9.92
CA ILE A 6 17.97 -9.75 10.52
C ILE A 6 17.91 -8.78 11.70
N ASP A 7 16.87 -7.94 11.78
CA ASP A 7 16.69 -6.96 12.85
C ASP A 7 17.92 -6.06 13.11
N ASN A 8 18.63 -5.70 12.03
CA ASN A 8 19.85 -4.88 12.06
C ASN A 8 21.07 -5.58 12.71
N VAL A 9 21.01 -6.89 12.90
CA VAL A 9 22.12 -7.74 13.33
C VAL A 9 22.63 -8.53 12.12
N GLU A 10 23.94 -8.42 11.85
CA GLU A 10 24.60 -9.21 10.82
C GLU A 10 24.95 -10.59 11.35
N TYR A 11 24.52 -11.62 10.64
CA TYR A 11 24.87 -13.01 10.92
C TYR A 11 25.66 -13.59 9.75
N ASP A 12 26.66 -14.43 10.05
CA ASP A 12 27.35 -15.19 9.02
C ASP A 12 26.60 -16.49 8.72
N ARG A 13 26.26 -16.70 7.45
CA ARG A 13 25.54 -17.89 6.99
C ARG A 13 26.35 -19.17 7.17
N GLU A 14 27.66 -19.08 7.32
CA GLU A 14 28.54 -20.23 7.55
C GLU A 14 28.41 -20.79 8.98
N ASP A 15 27.87 -20.02 9.92
CA ASP A 15 27.65 -20.44 11.32
C ASP A 15 26.25 -21.06 11.55
N PHE A 16 25.43 -21.18 10.51
CA PHE A 16 24.06 -21.63 10.65
C PHE A 16 23.93 -23.15 10.59
N SER A 17 23.15 -23.70 11.53
CA SER A 17 22.66 -25.08 11.40
C SER A 17 21.66 -25.16 10.24
N ASN A 18 21.41 -26.37 9.74
CA ASN A 18 20.42 -26.58 8.67
C ASN A 18 19.04 -26.06 9.09
N GLU A 19 18.65 -26.29 10.34
CA GLU A 19 17.39 -25.82 10.91
C GLU A 19 17.30 -24.29 10.92
N LEU A 20 18.37 -23.59 11.28
CA LEU A 20 18.41 -22.13 11.27
C LEU A 20 18.31 -21.56 9.86
N SER A 21 18.94 -22.22 8.88
CA SER A 21 18.84 -21.81 7.47
C SER A 21 17.41 -21.94 6.94
N ASP A 22 16.68 -22.99 7.34
CA ASP A 22 15.29 -23.20 6.92
C ASP A 22 14.36 -22.12 7.50
N GLU A 23 14.52 -21.77 8.78
CA GLU A 23 13.75 -20.71 9.42
C GLU A 23 14.00 -19.35 8.77
N ILE A 24 15.26 -19.02 8.45
CA ILE A 24 15.61 -17.77 7.77
C ILE A 24 14.99 -17.71 6.38
N HIS A 25 15.00 -18.84 5.64
CA HIS A 25 14.39 -18.88 4.33
C HIS A 25 12.87 -18.68 4.40
N MET A 26 12.20 -19.23 5.42
CA MET A 26 10.79 -18.97 5.67
C MET A 26 10.54 -17.51 6.03
N LEU A 27 11.39 -16.92 6.87
CA LEU A 27 11.31 -15.50 7.21
C LEU A 27 11.40 -14.62 5.96
N GLU A 28 12.45 -14.77 5.15
CA GLU A 28 12.61 -14.03 3.88
C GLU A 28 11.42 -14.24 2.94
N PHE A 29 10.85 -15.46 2.89
CA PHE A 29 9.67 -15.75 2.11
C PHE A 29 8.45 -14.93 2.58
N THR A 30 8.22 -14.88 3.89
CA THR A 30 7.12 -14.09 4.46
C THR A 30 7.31 -12.59 4.24
N GLU A 31 8.54 -12.09 4.34
CA GLU A 31 8.85 -10.68 4.07
C GLU A 31 8.57 -10.30 2.61
N ARG A 32 8.99 -11.13 1.65
CA ARG A 32 8.66 -10.93 0.24
C ARG A 32 7.14 -10.89 0.02
N ARG A 33 6.41 -11.77 0.71
CA ARG A 33 4.95 -11.81 0.60
C ARG A 33 4.28 -10.56 1.16
N ILE A 34 4.79 -10.02 2.28
CA ILE A 34 4.32 -8.75 2.84
C ILE A 34 4.56 -7.60 1.84
N ALA A 35 5.75 -7.55 1.23
CA ALA A 35 6.07 -6.51 0.24
C ALA A 35 5.17 -6.58 -1.01
N GLU A 36 4.77 -7.78 -1.44
CA GLU A 36 3.76 -7.95 -2.49
C GLU A 36 2.39 -7.42 -2.06
N LEU A 37 1.91 -7.80 -0.89
CA LEU A 37 0.62 -7.34 -0.37
C LEU A 37 0.57 -5.81 -0.20
N GLN A 38 1.67 -5.20 0.23
CA GLN A 38 1.78 -3.74 0.33
C GLN A 38 1.68 -3.06 -1.04
N ARG A 39 2.29 -3.65 -2.09
CA ARG A 39 2.13 -3.16 -3.46
C ARG A 39 0.68 -3.26 -3.91
N ASP A 40 0.01 -4.38 -3.65
CA ASP A 40 -1.39 -4.58 -4.00
C ASP A 40 -2.31 -3.58 -3.27
N ILE A 41 -2.04 -3.29 -2.00
CA ILE A 41 -2.75 -2.27 -1.22
C ILE A 41 -2.59 -0.88 -1.86
N ALA A 42 -1.38 -0.51 -2.27
CA ALA A 42 -1.13 0.79 -2.92
C ALA A 42 -1.88 0.90 -4.27
N CYS A 43 -1.90 -0.18 -5.06
CA CYS A 43 -2.69 -0.27 -6.28
C CYS A 43 -4.19 -0.09 -5.99
N TYR A 44 -4.72 -0.79 -4.99
CA TYR A 44 -6.10 -0.67 -4.56
C TYR A 44 -6.46 0.76 -4.13
N GLN A 45 -5.61 1.40 -3.32
CA GLN A 45 -5.82 2.78 -2.88
C GLN A 45 -5.89 3.75 -4.06
N THR A 46 -5.00 3.60 -5.04
CA THR A 46 -5.00 4.40 -6.26
C THR A 46 -6.30 4.22 -7.05
N ALA A 47 -6.72 2.97 -7.26
CA ALA A 47 -7.97 2.66 -7.96
C ALA A 47 -9.20 3.21 -7.21
N LYS A 48 -9.26 3.02 -5.89
CA LYS A 48 -10.34 3.53 -5.03
C LYS A 48 -10.46 5.05 -5.14
N ASN A 49 -9.34 5.77 -5.13
CA ASN A 49 -9.34 7.23 -5.26
C ASN A 49 -9.89 7.65 -6.62
N GLY A 50 -9.46 7.00 -7.70
CA GLY A 50 -9.98 7.23 -9.05
C GLY A 50 -11.49 6.98 -9.15
N TYR A 51 -11.99 5.86 -8.61
CA TYR A 51 -13.42 5.57 -8.59
C TYR A 51 -14.21 6.56 -7.75
N SER A 52 -13.67 7.00 -6.61
CA SER A 52 -14.33 7.98 -5.74
C SER A 52 -14.50 9.33 -6.43
N ILE A 53 -13.46 9.78 -7.16
CA ILE A 53 -13.53 10.99 -8.00
C ILE A 53 -14.59 10.81 -9.08
N ARG A 54 -14.55 9.68 -9.78
CA ARG A 54 -15.51 9.39 -10.86
C ARG A 54 -16.95 9.37 -10.37
N VAL A 55 -17.20 8.77 -9.21
CA VAL A 55 -18.54 8.76 -8.59
C VAL A 55 -18.98 10.19 -8.27
N ARG A 56 -18.11 11.03 -7.71
CA ARG A 56 -18.43 12.45 -7.45
C ARG A 56 -18.79 13.20 -8.73
N GLU A 57 -18.01 13.04 -9.80
CA GLU A 57 -18.30 13.66 -11.10
C GLU A 57 -19.66 13.23 -11.65
N LEU A 58 -19.97 11.93 -11.56
CA LEU A 58 -21.24 11.39 -12.03
C LEU A 58 -22.41 11.93 -11.22
N LEU A 59 -22.28 12.05 -9.90
CA LEU A 59 -23.31 12.64 -9.04
C LEU A 59 -23.55 14.12 -9.37
N ILE A 60 -22.49 14.91 -9.58
CA ILE A 60 -22.61 16.32 -10.00
C ILE A 60 -23.34 16.43 -11.33
N ARG A 61 -23.05 15.52 -12.27
CA ARG A 61 -23.66 15.51 -13.61
C ARG A 61 -25.13 15.06 -13.56
N ASP A 62 -25.46 14.07 -12.74
CA ASP A 62 -26.82 13.54 -12.60
C ASP A 62 -27.75 14.52 -11.86
N HIS A 63 -27.25 15.17 -10.82
CA HIS A 63 -27.97 16.20 -10.06
C HIS A 63 -27.87 17.61 -10.68
N GLY A 64 -27.82 17.70 -12.02
CA GLY A 64 -27.50 18.91 -12.77
C GLY A 64 -27.94 20.25 -12.13
N HIS A 65 -26.96 21.11 -11.84
CA HIS A 65 -27.13 22.55 -11.60
C HIS A 65 -28.22 22.96 -10.60
N SER A 66 -27.94 22.82 -9.30
CA SER A 66 -28.53 23.69 -8.26
C SER A 66 -27.42 24.28 -7.38
N THR A 67 -26.59 25.12 -7.99
CA THR A 67 -25.77 26.13 -7.31
C THR A 67 -25.93 27.45 -8.06
N ASN A 68 -27.17 27.87 -8.28
CA ASN A 68 -27.48 29.30 -8.22
C ASN A 68 -28.16 29.50 -6.86
N ASP A 69 -27.88 30.64 -6.22
CA ASP A 69 -28.41 31.11 -4.93
C ASP A 69 -27.46 30.95 -3.73
N VAL A 70 -26.26 31.53 -3.82
CA VAL A 70 -25.63 32.30 -2.72
C VAL A 70 -24.60 33.30 -3.28
N ASP A 71 -24.97 34.05 -4.32
CA ASP A 71 -24.47 35.43 -4.45
C ASP A 71 -25.37 36.28 -3.54
N GLY A 72 -25.09 36.21 -2.24
CA GLY A 72 -25.69 37.09 -1.26
C GLY A 72 -25.21 38.51 -1.54
N GLU A 73 -26.15 39.34 -1.97
CA GLU A 73 -26.03 40.80 -2.04
C GLU A 73 -25.24 41.33 -0.83
N LEU A 74 -24.05 41.86 -1.10
CA LEU A 74 -23.42 42.82 -0.21
C LEU A 74 -24.16 44.14 -0.41
N ASN A 75 -25.24 44.31 0.37
CA ASN A 75 -25.77 45.62 0.74
C ASN A 75 -25.19 46.02 2.09
#